data_AF-A0A1V5MZD3-F1
#
_entry.id   AF-A0A1V5MZD3-F1
#
_cell.length_a   1.000
_cell.length_b   1.000
_cell.length_c   1.000
_cell.angle_alpha   90.00
_cell.angle_beta   90.00
_cell.angle_gamma   90.00
#
_symmetry.space_group_name_H-M   'P 1'
#
loop_
_entity.id
_entity.type
_entity.pdbx_description
1 polymer ?
#
loop_
_entity_poly.entity_id
_entity_poly.type
_entity_poly.pdbx_seq_one_letter_code
_entity_poly.pdbx_strand_id
1 'polypeptide(L)'
;MLGDKEISTNLRYKQGKALQYEKKDVFEIKDPARVFLPRINVSTAYVFAREYKYFVYPNNYNHYAAFYKNTFQHGGISMEENLVPFVYLNAK
;
A
#
# COMPACT_ATOMS: atom_id res chain seq x y z
N MET A 1 4.15 -4.32 -10.64
CA MET A 1 5.23 -4.04 -9.67
C MET A 1 6.20 -5.21 -9.67
N LEU A 2 7.50 -4.92 -9.66
CA LEU A 2 8.57 -5.92 -9.59
C LEU A 2 9.36 -5.71 -8.29
N GLY A 3 9.91 -6.80 -7.76
CA GLY A 3 10.94 -6.74 -6.72
C GLY A 3 11.13 -8.12 -6.09
N ASP A 4 11.91 -8.18 -5.01
CA ASP A 4 12.41 -9.43 -4.44
C ASP A 4 11.30 -10.36 -3.92
N LYS A 5 11.64 -11.65 -3.77
CA LYS A 5 10.70 -12.70 -3.30
C LYS A 5 10.06 -12.42 -1.93
N GLU A 6 10.65 -11.54 -1.12
CA GLU A 6 10.17 -11.18 0.22
C GLU A 6 9.19 -10.00 0.25
N ILE A 7 8.56 -9.65 -0.88
CA ILE A 7 7.55 -8.60 -0.92
C ILE A 7 6.23 -9.09 -0.33
N SER A 8 5.61 -8.27 0.52
CA SER A 8 4.30 -8.60 1.10
C SER A 8 3.22 -8.86 0.03
N THR A 9 2.20 -9.65 0.35
CA THR A 9 1.14 -10.02 -0.60
C THR A 9 0.07 -8.94 -0.78
N ASN A 10 0.00 -7.95 0.12
CA ASN A 10 -1.04 -6.92 0.12
C ASN A 10 -1.10 -6.14 -1.22
N LEU A 11 -2.31 -5.89 -1.74
CA LEU A 11 -2.49 -5.29 -3.07
C LEU A 11 -2.37 -3.76 -3.06
N ARG A 12 -2.41 -3.13 -1.89
CA ARG A 12 -2.50 -1.67 -1.74
C ARG A 12 -1.29 -1.04 -1.06
N TYR A 13 -0.54 -1.82 -0.30
CA TYR A 13 0.80 -1.46 0.13
C TYR A 13 1.76 -2.61 -0.04
N LYS A 14 3.04 -2.29 -0.22
CA LYS A 14 4.12 -3.27 -0.24
C LYS A 14 5.23 -2.83 0.70
N GLN A 15 5.78 -3.80 1.41
CA GLN A 15 7.03 -3.63 2.16
C GLN A 15 8.11 -4.52 1.51
N GLY A 16 9.33 -4.03 1.40
CA GLY A 16 10.42 -4.82 0.84
C GLY A 16 11.65 -4.00 0.46
N LYS A 17 12.59 -4.68 -0.19
CA LYS A 17 13.80 -4.09 -0.78
C LYS A 17 13.62 -3.97 -2.29
N ALA A 18 14.33 -3.02 -2.91
CA ALA A 18 14.44 -2.87 -4.37
C ALA A 18 13.09 -2.91 -5.12
N LEU A 19 12.09 -2.22 -4.59
CA LEU A 19 10.75 -2.15 -5.14
C LEU A 19 10.74 -1.31 -6.44
N GLN A 20 10.18 -1.84 -7.52
CA GLN A 20 9.97 -1.11 -8.79
C GLN A 20 8.48 -0.80 -9.00
N TYR A 21 8.17 0.50 -9.10
CA TYR A 21 6.82 1.03 -9.24
C TYR A 21 6.85 2.39 -9.94
N GLU A 22 5.68 2.82 -10.39
CA GLU A 22 5.47 4.16 -10.95
C GLU A 22 5.34 5.18 -9.80
N LYS A 23 6.27 6.15 -9.73
CA LYS A 23 6.41 7.07 -8.59
C LYS A 23 5.21 7.99 -8.41
N LYS A 24 4.55 8.40 -9.51
CA LYS A 24 3.38 9.29 -9.44
C LYS A 24 2.16 8.61 -8.78
N ASP A 25 2.13 7.28 -8.76
CA ASP A 25 0.98 6.47 -8.35
C ASP A 25 1.06 5.96 -6.91
N VAL A 26 2.17 6.26 -6.22
CA VAL A 26 2.44 5.76 -4.88
C VAL A 26 2.93 6.85 -3.94
N PHE A 27 2.79 6.58 -2.65
CA PHE A 27 3.50 7.28 -1.59
C PHE A 27 4.62 6.37 -1.06
N GLU A 28 5.87 6.80 -1.22
CA GLU A 28 7.06 6.05 -0.81
C GLU A 28 7.57 6.51 0.55
N ILE A 29 7.88 5.55 1.41
CA ILE A 29 8.51 5.75 2.72
C ILE A 29 9.79 4.93 2.76
N LYS A 30 10.93 5.63 2.67
CA LYS A 30 12.27 5.01 2.70
C LYS A 30 12.79 4.74 4.10
N ASP A 31 12.29 5.48 5.09
CA ASP A 31 12.65 5.30 6.50
C ASP A 31 11.37 5.07 7.31
N PRO A 32 10.96 3.79 7.50
CA PRO A 32 9.69 3.44 8.14
C PRO A 32 9.60 3.92 9.59
N ALA A 33 10.74 4.00 10.29
CA ALA A 33 10.78 4.39 11.69
C ALA A 33 10.30 5.83 11.92
N ARG A 34 10.48 6.72 10.94
CA ARG A 34 10.04 8.13 11.02
C ARG A 34 8.52 8.32 11.04
N VAL A 35 7.79 7.29 10.61
CA VAL A 35 6.32 7.28 10.57
C VAL A 35 5.75 6.17 11.44
N PHE A 36 6.54 5.70 12.43
CA PHE A 36 6.13 4.67 13.38
C PHE A 36 5.78 3.31 12.74
N LEU A 37 6.31 3.03 11.54
CA LEU A 37 6.19 1.73 10.89
C LEU A 37 7.37 0.82 11.26
N PRO A 38 7.17 -0.51 11.31
CA PRO A 38 8.22 -1.44 11.67
C PRO A 38 9.33 -1.47 10.62
N ARG A 39 10.58 -1.51 11.09
CA ARG A 39 11.77 -1.63 10.24
C ARG A 39 12.32 -3.05 10.35
N ILE A 40 11.83 -3.94 9.49
CA ILE A 40 12.23 -5.36 9.49
C ILE A 40 13.72 -5.49 9.20
N ASN A 41 14.26 -4.66 8.29
CA ASN A 41 15.69 -4.56 8.03
C ASN A 41 16.09 -3.13 7.65
N VAL A 42 17.40 -2.86 7.64
CA VAL A 42 17.96 -1.51 7.39
C VAL A 42 17.46 -0.90 6.07
N SER A 43 17.23 -1.71 5.05
CA SER A 43 16.82 -1.26 3.71
C SER A 43 15.33 -1.47 3.41
N THR A 44 14.49 -1.68 4.43
CA THR A 44 13.04 -1.84 4.23
C THR A 44 12.43 -0.51 3.80
N ALA A 45 11.77 -0.49 2.65
CA ALA A 45 10.91 0.61 2.23
C ALA A 45 9.45 0.15 2.22
N TYR A 46 8.55 1.10 2.44
CA TYR A 46 7.12 0.91 2.24
C TYR A 46 6.67 1.76 1.06
N VAL A 47 5.76 1.20 0.26
CA VAL A 47 5.03 1.95 -0.76
C VAL A 47 3.55 1.71 -0.61
N PHE A 48 2.79 2.79 -0.60
CA PHE A 48 1.33 2.77 -0.50
C PHE A 48 0.75 3.27 -1.82
N ALA A 49 -0.22 2.56 -2.38
CA ALA A 49 -0.94 2.98 -3.57
C ALA A 49 -1.85 4.17 -3.24
N ARG A 50 -1.91 5.14 -4.16
CA ARG A 50 -2.79 6.31 -4.06
C ARG A 50 -4.16 6.02 -4.66
N GLU A 51 -5.18 6.72 -4.18
CA GLU A 51 -6.54 6.71 -4.73
C GLU A 51 -7.11 5.28 -4.86
N TYR A 52 -7.60 4.91 -6.04
CA TYR A 52 -8.18 3.60 -6.33
C TYR A 52 -7.16 2.59 -6.91
N LYS A 53 -5.86 2.91 -6.88
CA LYS A 53 -4.83 2.07 -7.49
C LYS A 53 -4.45 0.90 -6.61
N TYR A 54 -3.96 -0.17 -7.23
CA TYR A 54 -3.46 -1.36 -6.56
C TYR A 54 -2.32 -1.99 -7.37
N PHE A 55 -1.46 -2.74 -6.68
CA PHE A 55 -0.31 -3.42 -7.23
C PHE A 55 -0.72 -4.78 -7.80
N VAL A 56 -0.46 -4.95 -9.10
CA VAL A 56 -0.58 -6.24 -9.77
C VAL A 56 0.81 -6.73 -10.16
N TYR A 57 1.03 -8.03 -10.01
CA TYR A 57 2.25 -8.69 -10.45
C TYR A 57 2.22 -8.87 -11.98
N PRO A 58 3.35 -8.68 -12.69
CA PRO A 58 3.40 -8.83 -14.14
C PRO A 58 3.04 -10.25 -14.59
N ASN A 59 3.39 -11.25 -13.77
CA ASN A 59 3.02 -12.64 -14.02
C ASN A 59 1.50 -12.79 -13.95
N ASN A 60 0.92 -13.17 -15.09
CA ASN A 60 -0.53 -13.32 -15.25
C ASN A 60 -1.34 -12.05 -14.93
N TYR A 61 -0.82 -10.89 -15.36
CA TYR A 61 -1.44 -9.57 -15.13
C TYR A 61 -2.94 -9.55 -15.48
N ASN A 62 -3.34 -10.04 -16.66
CA ASN A 62 -4.72 -9.98 -17.12
C ASN A 62 -5.70 -10.70 -16.17
N HIS A 63 -5.30 -11.88 -15.66
CA HIS A 63 -6.12 -12.62 -14.71
C HIS A 63 -6.32 -11.82 -13.43
N TYR A 64 -5.24 -11.33 -12.81
CA TYR A 64 -5.33 -10.60 -11.55
C TYR A 64 -5.98 -9.23 -11.70
N ALA A 65 -5.70 -8.50 -12.78
CA ALA A 65 -6.33 -7.23 -13.07
C ALA A 65 -7.85 -7.39 -13.24
N ALA A 66 -8.31 -8.44 -13.92
CA ALA A 66 -9.73 -8.76 -14.03
C ALA A 66 -10.32 -9.21 -12.70
N PHE A 67 -9.62 -10.07 -11.96
CA PHE A 67 -10.07 -10.64 -10.69
C PHE A 67 -10.29 -9.58 -9.60
N TYR A 68 -9.41 -8.57 -9.52
CA TYR A 68 -9.53 -7.50 -8.53
C TYR A 68 -10.31 -6.27 -9.03
N LYS A 69 -10.70 -6.23 -10.31
CA LYS A 69 -11.47 -5.12 -10.85
C LYS A 69 -12.81 -5.00 -10.13
N ASN A 70 -13.19 -3.77 -9.76
CA ASN A 70 -14.45 -3.46 -9.06
C ASN A 70 -14.60 -4.15 -7.69
N THR A 71 -13.52 -4.67 -7.12
CA THR A 71 -13.53 -5.18 -5.76
C THR A 71 -13.15 -4.07 -4.78
N PHE A 72 -13.60 -4.18 -3.55
CA PHE A 72 -13.18 -3.28 -2.48
C PHE A 72 -11.77 -3.64 -2.02
N GLN A 73 -10.85 -2.68 -2.11
CA GLN A 73 -9.45 -2.84 -1.74
C GLN A 73 -9.08 -1.77 -0.71
N HIS A 74 -8.26 -2.13 0.26
CA HIS A 74 -7.84 -1.25 1.34
C HIS A 74 -6.38 -1.46 1.76
N GLY A 75 -5.85 -0.56 2.57
CA GLY A 75 -4.45 -0.51 2.99
C GLY A 75 -3.59 0.42 2.12
N GLY A 76 -4.20 1.23 1.27
CA GLY A 76 -3.52 2.30 0.54
C GLY A 76 -3.46 3.58 1.36
N ILE A 77 -3.31 4.71 0.68
CA ILE A 77 -3.31 6.05 1.29
C ILE A 77 -4.37 6.95 0.66
N SER A 78 -5.52 6.40 0.24
CA SER A 78 -6.62 7.25 -0.27
C SER A 78 -7.16 8.17 0.83
N MET A 79 -7.84 9.24 0.44
CA MET A 79 -8.40 10.20 1.40
C MET A 79 -9.36 9.52 2.37
N GLU A 80 -10.21 8.65 1.85
CA GLU A 80 -11.19 7.87 2.61
C GLU A 80 -10.54 6.87 3.57
N GLU A 81 -9.33 6.38 3.25
CA GLU A 81 -8.57 5.48 4.13
C GLU A 81 -7.86 6.23 5.27
N ASN A 82 -7.54 7.51 5.08
CA ASN A 82 -6.84 8.32 6.09
C ASN A 82 -7.78 9.12 6.99
N LEU A 83 -8.94 9.54 6.48
CA LEU A 83 -9.92 10.30 7.25
C LEU A 83 -10.80 9.35 8.06
N VAL A 84 -10.57 9.32 9.36
CA VAL A 84 -11.38 8.52 10.30
C VAL A 84 -12.46 9.43 10.90
N PRO A 85 -13.76 9.16 10.66
CA PRO A 85 -14.82 9.87 11.36
C PRO A 85 -14.75 9.55 12.85
N PHE A 86 -14.83 10.58 13.69
CA PHE A 86 -14.88 10.41 15.14
C PHE A 86 -16.10 11.13 15.72
N VAL A 87 -16.69 10.53 16.75
CA VAL A 87 -17.82 11.09 17.47
C VAL A 87 -17.50 11.05 18.95
N TYR A 88 -17.79 12.14 19.65
CA TYR A 88 -17.70 12.22 21.11
C TYR A 88 -19.09 12.52 21.67
N LEU A 89 -19.55 11.67 22.59
CA LEU A 89 -20.85 11.82 23.24
C LEU A 89 -20.65 12.47 24.61
N ASN A 90 -21.49 13.45 24.93
CA ASN A 90 -21.52 14.08 26.24
C ASN A 90 -22.89 13.81 26.88
N ALA A 91 -22.87 13.26 28.11
CA ALA A 91 -24.09 13.04 28.88
C ALA A 91 -24.58 14.36 29.47
N LYS A 92 -25.91 14.53 29.56
CA LYS A 92 -26.52 15.63 30.31
C LYS A 92 -26.68 15.25 31.78
#